data_AF-A0A7K7BJV5-F1
#
_entry.id   AF-A0A7K7BJV5-F1
#
_cell.length_a   1.000
_cell.length_b   1.000
_cell.length_c   1.000
_cell.angle_alpha   90.00
_cell.angle_beta   90.00
_cell.angle_gamma   90.00
#
_symmetry.space_group_name_H-M   'P 1'
#
loop_
_entity.id
_entity.type
_entity.pdbx_description
1 polymer ?
#
loop_
_entity_poly.entity_id
_entity_poly.type
_entity_poly.pdbx_seq_one_letter_code
_entity_poly.pdbx_strand_id
1 'polypeptide(L)'
;GRRYAHVVLRKADIDLTKRAGELTEDEVERVITIMQNPRQYKIPDWFLNRQKDVKDGKYSQVLANGLDNKLREDLERLKKIRAHRGLRHFWGLRVRGQHTKTTGRRGRTVGVSKKK
;
A
#
# COMPACT_ATOMS: atom_id res chain seq x y z
N GLY A 1 -7.63 1.25 1.54
CA GLY A 1 -8.23 -0.09 1.75
C GLY A 1 -9.57 0.02 2.46
N ARG A 2 -10.37 -1.07 2.54
CA ARG A 2 -11.77 -1.03 3.04
C ARG A 2 -11.95 -0.32 4.39
N ARG A 3 -11.14 -0.66 5.40
CA ARG A 3 -11.20 0.01 6.71
C ARG A 3 -10.89 1.51 6.64
N TYR A 4 -9.92 1.90 5.82
CA TYR A 4 -9.55 3.31 5.65
C TYR A 4 -10.68 4.10 5.01
N ALA A 5 -11.30 3.57 3.95
CA ALA A 5 -12.44 4.19 3.29
C ALA A 5 -13.61 4.40 4.28
N HIS A 6 -13.93 3.38 5.07
CA HIS A 6 -14.99 3.47 6.08
C HIS A 6 -14.72 4.52 7.17
N VAL A 7 -13.46 4.67 7.61
CA VAL A 7 -13.08 5.73 8.56
C VAL A 7 -13.20 7.11 7.92
N VAL A 8 -12.75 7.27 6.68
CA VAL A 8 -12.85 8.55 5.95
C VAL A 8 -14.30 8.96 5.75
N LEU A 9 -15.18 8.05 5.32
CA LEU A 9 -16.61 8.34 5.15
C LEU A 9 -17.28 8.74 6.46
N ARG A 10 -16.96 8.04 7.55
CA ARG A 10 -17.45 8.42 8.90
C ARG A 10 -16.92 9.77 9.38
N LYS A 11 -15.76 10.22 8.91
CA LYS A 11 -15.21 11.54 9.23
C LYS A 11 -15.73 12.63 8.30
N ALA A 12 -16.20 12.26 7.11
CA ALA A 12 -16.85 13.14 6.15
C ALA A 12 -18.35 13.31 6.45
N ASP A 13 -18.89 12.62 7.47
CA ASP A 13 -20.32 12.54 7.78
C ASP A 13 -21.17 12.09 6.58
N ILE A 14 -20.64 11.13 5.79
CA ILE A 14 -21.34 10.53 4.64
C ILE A 14 -21.86 9.16 5.06
N ASP A 15 -23.13 8.88 4.73
CA ASP A 15 -23.71 7.58 4.97
C ASP A 15 -23.04 6.49 4.12
N LEU A 16 -22.80 5.33 4.74
CA LEU A 16 -22.11 4.21 4.13
C LEU A 16 -23.00 3.39 3.19
N THR A 17 -24.31 3.52 3.30
CA THR A 17 -25.26 2.80 2.44
C THR A 17 -25.58 3.57 1.15
N LYS A 18 -25.27 4.86 1.12
CA LYS A 18 -25.43 5.74 -0.05
C LYS A 18 -24.63 5.21 -1.24
N ARG A 19 -25.21 5.28 -2.45
CA ARG A 19 -24.53 4.83 -3.67
C ARG A 19 -23.50 5.86 -4.12
N ALA A 20 -22.38 5.40 -4.65
CA ALA A 20 -21.31 6.28 -5.10
C ALA A 20 -21.73 7.27 -6.21
N GLY A 21 -22.74 6.92 -7.02
CA GLY A 21 -23.29 7.80 -8.06
C GLY A 21 -24.21 8.90 -7.54
N GLU A 22 -24.60 8.86 -6.26
CA GLU A 22 -25.48 9.86 -5.62
C GLU A 22 -24.67 10.89 -4.81
N LEU A 23 -23.35 10.81 -4.85
CA LEU A 23 -22.46 11.72 -4.14
C LEU A 23 -22.46 13.10 -4.83
N THR A 24 -22.60 14.15 -4.03
CA THR A 24 -22.44 15.52 -4.54
C THR A 24 -20.96 15.87 -4.67
N GLU A 25 -20.62 16.85 -5.52
CA GLU A 25 -19.23 17.29 -5.68
C GLU A 25 -18.63 17.77 -4.35
N ASP A 26 -19.42 18.48 -3.52
CA ASP A 26 -19.01 18.92 -2.19
C ASP A 26 -18.68 17.76 -1.24
N GLU A 27 -19.42 16.64 -1.33
CA GLU A 27 -19.13 15.41 -0.58
C GLU A 27 -17.81 14.79 -1.05
N VAL A 28 -17.57 14.79 -2.35
CA VAL A 28 -16.33 14.26 -2.95
C VAL A 28 -15.12 15.09 -2.51
N GLU A 29 -15.22 16.42 -2.53
CA GLU A 29 -14.13 17.30 -2.10
C GLU A 29 -13.81 17.14 -0.60
N ARG A 30 -14.84 16.99 0.24
CA ARG A 30 -14.67 16.64 1.67
C ARG A 30 -13.94 15.31 1.86
N VAL A 31 -14.24 14.30 1.05
CA VAL A 31 -13.51 13.03 1.11
C VAL A 31 -12.05 13.21 0.70
N ILE A 32 -11.78 13.95 -0.37
CA ILE A 32 -10.43 14.20 -0.88
C ILE A 32 -9.58 14.94 0.17
N THR A 33 -10.12 15.98 0.80
CA THR A 33 -9.41 16.76 1.83
C THR A 33 -9.06 15.92 3.06
N ILE A 34 -9.99 15.07 3.52
CA ILE A 34 -9.74 14.13 4.62
C ILE A 34 -8.68 13.09 4.23
N MET A 35 -8.70 12.60 2.98
CA MET A 35 -7.72 11.64 2.49
C MET A 35 -6.31 12.21 2.43
N GLN A 36 -6.17 13.48 2.03
CA GLN A 36 -4.88 14.17 1.94
C GLN A 36 -4.34 14.54 3.32
N ASN A 37 -5.20 14.98 4.24
CA ASN A 37 -4.82 15.49 5.56
C ASN A 37 -5.45 14.73 6.73
N PRO A 38 -5.25 13.40 6.87
CA PRO A 38 -5.97 12.57 7.84
C PRO A 38 -5.75 12.98 9.30
N ARG A 39 -4.59 13.56 9.61
CA ARG A 39 -4.24 14.00 10.97
C ARG A 39 -5.08 15.18 11.45
N GLN A 40 -5.45 16.09 10.55
CA GLN A 40 -6.29 17.24 10.88
C GLN A 40 -7.70 16.80 11.29
N TYR A 41 -8.20 15.70 10.71
CA TYR A 41 -9.52 15.12 11.00
C TYR A 41 -9.50 14.08 12.13
N LYS A 42 -8.51 14.16 13.02
CA LYS A 42 -8.37 13.30 14.22
C LYS A 42 -8.29 11.80 13.90
N ILE A 43 -7.70 11.42 12.76
CA ILE A 43 -7.36 10.02 12.49
C ILE A 43 -6.02 9.71 13.19
N PRO A 44 -5.95 8.66 14.03
CA PRO A 44 -4.73 8.36 14.78
C PRO A 44 -3.52 8.00 13.90
N ASP A 45 -2.32 8.38 14.36
CA ASP A 45 -1.07 8.17 13.64
C ASP A 45 -0.77 6.66 13.39
N TRP A 46 -1.15 5.78 14.31
CA TRP A 46 -1.00 4.32 14.17
C TRP A 46 -1.82 3.72 13.03
N PHE A 47 -2.81 4.45 12.51
CA PHE A 47 -3.67 3.99 11.42
C PHE A 47 -3.11 4.33 10.04
N LEU A 48 -2.13 5.25 9.97
CA LEU A 48 -1.55 5.70 8.71
C LEU A 48 -0.61 4.65 8.11
N ASN A 49 -0.51 4.60 6.79
CA ASN A 49 0.30 3.61 6.08
C ASN A 49 1.81 3.90 6.07
N ARG A 50 2.24 5.15 6.29
CA ARG A 50 3.64 5.54 6.39
C ARG A 50 3.88 6.27 7.70
N GLN A 51 4.30 5.52 8.70
CA GLN A 51 4.59 6.01 10.04
C GLN A 51 6.08 6.29 10.16
N LYS A 52 6.43 7.45 10.75
CA LYS A 52 7.81 7.86 11.02
C LYS A 52 8.75 7.63 9.82
N ASP A 53 8.55 8.40 8.74
CA ASP A 53 9.38 8.25 7.54
C ASP A 53 10.88 8.40 7.87
N VAL A 54 11.74 7.59 7.24
CA VAL A 54 13.19 7.54 7.52
C VAL A 54 13.88 8.85 7.15
N LYS A 55 13.36 9.61 6.17
CA LYS A 55 13.91 10.90 5.77
C LYS A 55 13.43 12.04 6.67
N ASP A 56 12.11 12.19 6.77
CA ASP A 56 11.50 13.39 7.34
C ASP A 56 10.95 13.19 8.76
N GLY A 57 10.89 11.94 9.26
CA GLY A 57 10.29 11.59 10.55
C GLY A 57 8.78 11.77 10.66
N LYS A 58 8.14 12.30 9.61
CA LYS A 58 6.70 12.62 9.58
C LYS A 58 5.84 11.36 9.43
N TYR A 59 4.61 11.47 9.94
CA TYR A 59 3.54 10.49 9.76
C TYR A 59 2.62 10.97 8.65
N SER A 60 2.38 10.13 7.65
CA SER A 60 1.54 10.48 6.50
C SER A 60 0.75 9.29 5.98
N GLN A 61 -0.39 9.60 5.36
CA GLN A 61 -1.06 8.65 4.48
C GLN A 61 -0.63 8.92 3.05
N VAL A 62 0.07 7.97 2.45
CA VAL A 62 0.50 8.06 1.06
C VAL A 62 -0.58 7.50 0.12
N LEU A 63 -0.92 8.25 -0.92
CA LEU A 63 -1.94 7.92 -1.92
C LEU A 63 -1.29 7.59 -3.27
N ALA A 64 -2.00 6.79 -4.10
CA ALA A 64 -1.73 6.47 -5.50
C ALA A 64 -0.27 6.66 -5.95
N ASN A 65 0.01 7.63 -6.81
CA ASN A 65 1.33 7.89 -7.40
C ASN A 65 2.43 8.13 -6.35
N GLY A 66 2.07 8.74 -5.21
CA GLY A 66 3.01 8.94 -4.11
C GLY A 66 3.47 7.61 -3.50
N LEU A 67 2.63 6.58 -3.51
CA LEU A 67 2.93 5.29 -2.88
C LEU A 67 4.01 4.55 -3.67
N ASP A 68 3.87 4.51 -4.99
CA ASP A 68 4.83 3.85 -5.88
C ASP A 68 6.18 4.56 -5.86
N ASN A 69 6.17 5.90 -5.86
CA ASN A 69 7.39 6.70 -5.73
C ASN A 69 8.11 6.42 -4.41
N LYS A 70 7.39 6.42 -3.28
CA LYS A 70 7.97 6.11 -1.97
C LYS A 70 8.50 4.68 -1.88
N LEU A 71 7.79 3.70 -2.45
CA LEU A 71 8.27 2.32 -2.52
C LEU A 71 9.57 2.21 -3.32
N ARG A 72 9.65 2.90 -4.46
CA ARG A 72 10.85 2.93 -5.28
C ARG A 72 12.02 3.56 -4.52
N GLU A 73 11.82 4.70 -3.86
CA GLU A 73 12.84 5.35 -3.04
C GLU A 73 13.36 4.44 -1.92
N ASP A 74 12.46 3.75 -1.22
CA ASP A 74 12.83 2.81 -0.15
C ASP A 74 13.66 1.63 -0.68
N LEU A 75 13.29 1.08 -1.84
CA LEU A 75 14.04 0.00 -2.49
C LEU A 75 15.40 0.44 -3.00
N GLU A 76 15.50 1.61 -3.64
CA GLU A 76 16.77 2.17 -4.10
C GLU A 76 17.72 2.46 -2.93
N ARG A 77 17.21 2.98 -1.81
CA ARG A 77 18.00 3.13 -0.58
C ARG A 77 18.57 1.78 -0.12
N LEU A 78 17.73 0.73 -0.07
CA LEU A 78 18.16 -0.61 0.37
C LEU A 78 19.20 -1.23 -0.58
N LYS A 79 19.10 -0.99 -1.89
CA LYS A 79 20.10 -1.42 -2.88
C LYS A 79 21.42 -0.68 -2.68
N LYS A 80 21.38 0.65 -2.49
CA LYS A 80 22.58 1.49 -2.31
C LYS A 80 23.40 1.08 -1.10
N ILE A 81 22.76 0.76 0.02
CA ILE A 81 23.45 0.28 1.24
C ILE A 81 23.86 -1.20 1.19
N ARG A 82 23.58 -1.91 0.07
CA ARG A 82 23.82 -3.36 -0.09
C ARG A 82 23.19 -4.22 0.99
N ALA A 83 22.04 -3.82 1.53
CA ALA A 83 21.31 -4.63 2.50
C ALA A 83 20.79 -5.92 1.83
N HIS A 84 20.87 -7.06 2.53
CA HIS A 84 20.42 -8.36 2.02
C HIS A 84 19.00 -8.32 1.44
N ARG A 85 18.06 -7.67 2.12
CA ARG A 85 16.68 -7.46 1.62
C ARG A 85 16.64 -6.68 0.31
N GLY A 86 17.46 -5.63 0.17
CA GLY A 86 17.55 -4.80 -1.04
C GLY A 86 18.11 -5.58 -2.23
N LEU A 87 19.17 -6.37 -2.01
CA LEU A 87 19.75 -7.24 -3.03
C LEU A 87 18.75 -8.31 -3.49
N ARG A 88 18.00 -8.93 -2.56
CA ARG A 88 16.95 -9.88 -2.93
C ARG A 88 15.82 -9.23 -3.75
N HIS A 89 15.44 -7.98 -3.44
CA HIS A 89 14.51 -7.23 -4.28
C HIS A 89 15.07 -6.99 -5.68
N PHE A 90 16.36 -6.64 -5.80
CA PHE A 90 17.02 -6.47 -7.09
C PHE A 90 17.04 -7.76 -7.92
N TRP A 91 17.27 -8.91 -7.29
CA TRP A 91 17.24 -10.23 -7.95
C TRP A 91 15.84 -10.82 -8.14
N GLY A 92 14.77 -10.13 -7.72
CA GLY A 92 13.40 -10.65 -7.83
C GLY A 92 13.10 -11.85 -6.92
N LEU A 93 13.84 -12.02 -5.82
CA LEU A 93 13.67 -13.11 -4.86
C LEU A 93 12.74 -12.71 -3.69
N ARG A 94 12.10 -13.71 -3.09
CA ARG A 94 11.23 -13.53 -1.90
C ARG A 94 12.02 -12.99 -0.71
N VAL A 95 11.63 -11.86 -0.13
CA VAL A 95 12.47 -11.15 0.86
C VAL A 95 12.30 -11.55 2.33
N ARG A 96 11.23 -12.28 2.67
CA ARG A 96 10.87 -12.63 4.06
C ARG A 96 11.52 -13.93 4.59
N GLY A 97 12.58 -14.43 3.95
CA GLY A 97 13.24 -15.68 4.36
C GLY A 97 12.47 -16.96 4.03
N GLN A 98 11.44 -16.88 3.18
CA GLN A 98 10.69 -18.04 2.71
C GLN A 98 11.61 -19.01 1.95
N HIS A 99 11.42 -20.32 2.16
CA HIS A 99 12.15 -21.36 1.43
C HIS A 99 11.81 -21.34 -0.06
N THR A 100 12.83 -21.09 -0.90
CA THR A 100 12.70 -21.05 -2.37
C THR A 100 13.03 -22.38 -3.04
N LYS A 101 13.35 -23.44 -2.28
CA LYS A 101 13.66 -24.78 -2.81
C LYS A 101 12.45 -25.39 -3.55
N THR A 102 11.27 -25.31 -2.93
CA THR A 102 10.03 -25.94 -3.40
C THR A 102 8.98 -24.94 -3.90
N THR A 103 9.02 -23.69 -3.44
CA THR A 103 7.99 -22.69 -3.75
C THR A 103 8.50 -21.59 -4.69
N GLY A 104 7.61 -20.99 -5.48
CA GLY A 104 7.97 -19.90 -6.40
C GLY A 104 8.59 -20.36 -7.72
N ARG A 105 8.49 -21.65 -8.05
CA ARG A 105 8.84 -22.18 -9.38
C ARG A 105 7.78 -21.76 -10.40
N ARG A 106 8.21 -21.46 -11.63
CA ARG A 106 7.33 -21.17 -12.78
C ARG A 106 7.25 -22.42 -13.66
N GLY A 107 6.04 -22.82 -14.04
CA GLY A 107 5.76 -24.03 -14.83
C GLY A 107 4.61 -24.86 -14.24
N ARG A 108 3.88 -25.58 -15.10
CA ARG A 108 2.91 -26.60 -14.64
C ARG A 108 3.66 -27.77 -14.01
N THR A 109 3.13 -28.35 -12.94
CA THR A 109 3.58 -29.65 -12.45
C THR A 109 3.41 -30.67 -13.58
N VAL A 110 4.51 -31.18 -14.12
CA VAL A 110 4.49 -32.34 -15.03
C VAL A 110 4.14 -33.57 -14.19
N GLY A 111 2.85 -33.83 -14.03
CA GLY A 111 2.35 -35.07 -13.46
C GLY A 111 2.36 -36.17 -14.52
N VAL A 112 1.33 -36.21 -15.38
CA VAL A 112 1.22 -37.15 -16.50
C VAL A 112 0.87 -36.37 -17.76
N SER A 113 1.73 -36.44 -18.79
CA SER A 113 1.42 -35.92 -20.12
C SER A 113 0.53 -36.91 -20.86
N LYS A 114 -0.76 -36.61 -21.02
CA LYS A 114 -1.59 -37.30 -22.03
C LYS A 114 -1.26 -36.72 -23.40
N LYS A 115 -1.02 -37.60 -24.39
CA LYS A 115 -1.00 -37.21 -25.80
C LYS A 115 -2.35 -36.55 -26.14
N LYS A 116 -2.30 -35.43 -26.85
CA LYS A 116 -3.48 -34.87 -27.52
C LYS A 116 -3.94 -35.83 -28.61
#